data_AF-A0A3R9TI58-F1
#
_entry.id   AF-A0A3R9TI58-F1
#
_cell.length_a   1.000
_cell.length_b   1.000
_cell.length_c   1.000
_cell.angle_alpha   90.00
_cell.angle_beta   90.00
_cell.angle_gamma   90.00
#
_symmetry.space_group_name_H-M   'P 1'
#
loop_
_entity.id
_entity.type
_entity.pdbx_description
1 polymer ?
#
loop_
_entity_poly.entity_id
_entity_poly.type
_entity_poly.pdbx_seq_one_letter_code
_entity_poly.pdbx_strand_id
1 'polypeptide(L)'
;TPQELTAAINGLINPTYVQQLDTGSAIFPTTISAPAWAQFKKIDTLADLGIQDFRLNHAEKNLFLDFPAVWQPTDILQGQIALRIQSGLLQGSNITAWIDGGLAGSMKTADLASDPVNRQFNIFAKEISNTTNFSLKLENSVIANSQCLPNAHGSLWVDTAKSTVKLPHKLKNGVAALSMTLATKPTIAIDDQSGALNIAIILGQVAKNMLLTQAPMPVNLVRFSPTSPQAVNVRVNKEIYQQQVLMHQNIIYAPAAANGFIVSYNNNRFDVITDSENGAQTFMHLWGKIQHKIPNNVTKMLVSENGNIYVLQKLIVGNQKAPLVQQSSFFLLVVIISAIMIIVIFLWYWLRRNNEKTDTN
;
A
#
# COMPACT_ATOMS: atom_id res chain seq x y z
N THR A 1 -16.54 -5.22 41.22
CA THR A 1 -15.37 -4.40 41.60
C THR A 1 -14.66 -3.88 40.34
N PRO A 2 -13.79 -2.84 40.42
CA PRO A 2 -13.03 -2.37 39.26
C PRO A 2 -12.18 -3.46 38.59
N GLN A 3 -11.70 -4.43 39.36
CA GLN A 3 -10.96 -5.60 38.87
C GLN A 3 -11.85 -6.56 38.07
N GLU A 4 -13.07 -6.85 38.55
CA GLU A 4 -14.04 -7.67 37.82
C GLU A 4 -14.48 -7.02 36.51
N LEU A 5 -14.69 -5.69 36.49
CA LEU A 5 -15.00 -4.95 35.27
C LEU A 5 -13.84 -5.01 34.27
N THR A 6 -12.61 -4.85 34.74
CA THR A 6 -11.41 -4.94 33.88
C THR A 6 -11.25 -6.36 33.32
N ALA A 7 -11.48 -7.39 34.13
CA ALA A 7 -11.43 -8.77 33.69
C ALA A 7 -12.53 -9.08 32.65
N ALA A 8 -13.75 -8.59 32.87
CA ALA A 8 -14.86 -8.74 31.93
C ALA A 8 -14.55 -8.03 30.59
N ILE A 9 -14.02 -6.80 30.64
CA ILE A 9 -13.59 -6.08 29.43
C ILE A 9 -12.50 -6.88 28.70
N ASN A 10 -11.46 -7.33 29.41
CA ASN A 10 -10.40 -8.16 28.82
C ASN A 10 -10.95 -9.44 28.19
N GLY A 11 -11.96 -10.08 28.79
CA GLY A 11 -12.60 -11.28 28.28
C GLY A 11 -13.36 -11.03 26.98
N LEU A 12 -14.09 -9.91 26.91
CA LEU A 12 -14.87 -9.51 25.74
C LEU A 12 -14.03 -9.09 24.54
N ILE A 13 -12.81 -8.59 24.78
CA ILE A 13 -11.93 -8.10 23.70
C ILE A 13 -10.85 -9.09 23.30
N ASN A 14 -10.60 -10.13 24.09
CA ASN A 14 -9.55 -11.11 23.79
C ASN A 14 -10.11 -12.27 22.94
N PRO A 15 -9.64 -12.45 21.69
CA PRO A 15 -10.20 -13.43 20.75
C PRO A 15 -10.26 -14.86 21.30
N THR A 16 -9.29 -15.25 22.14
CA THR A 16 -9.22 -16.58 22.76
C THR A 16 -10.42 -16.89 23.64
N TYR A 17 -10.99 -15.87 24.30
CA TYR A 17 -12.16 -16.03 25.16
C TYR A 17 -13.46 -15.78 24.40
N VAL A 18 -13.47 -14.86 23.43
CA VAL A 18 -14.64 -14.61 22.58
C VAL A 18 -15.08 -15.88 21.83
N GLN A 19 -14.14 -16.67 21.30
CA GLN A 19 -14.46 -17.94 20.64
C GLN A 19 -15.14 -18.97 21.56
N GLN A 20 -14.97 -18.85 22.88
CA GLN A 20 -15.61 -19.75 23.84
C GLN A 20 -17.04 -19.32 24.20
N LEU A 21 -17.41 -18.06 23.98
CA LEU A 21 -18.76 -17.54 24.24
C LEU A 21 -19.82 -18.22 23.36
N ASP A 22 -19.42 -18.69 22.17
CA ASP A 22 -20.29 -19.41 21.24
C ASP A 22 -20.39 -20.92 21.55
N THR A 23 -19.77 -21.37 22.64
CA THR A 23 -19.78 -22.78 23.07
C THR A 23 -20.54 -22.95 24.39
N GLY A 24 -21.15 -24.13 24.61
CA GLY A 24 -21.91 -24.43 25.83
C GLY A 24 -21.09 -24.46 27.14
N SER A 25 -19.78 -24.23 27.06
CA SER A 25 -18.87 -24.20 28.20
C SER A 25 -17.73 -23.20 27.96
N ALA A 26 -17.75 -22.09 28.68
CA ALA A 26 -16.64 -21.13 28.68
C ALA A 26 -15.79 -21.33 29.94
N ILE A 27 -14.48 -21.55 29.77
CA ILE A 27 -13.54 -21.72 30.88
C ILE A 27 -12.77 -20.41 31.03
N PHE A 28 -13.23 -19.58 31.96
CA PHE A 28 -12.52 -18.34 32.31
C PHE A 28 -11.55 -18.60 33.46
N PRO A 29 -10.24 -18.33 33.31
CA PRO A 29 -9.32 -18.34 34.43
C PRO A 29 -9.74 -17.25 35.44
N THR A 30 -9.37 -17.43 36.70
CA THR A 30 -9.62 -16.44 37.77
C THR A 30 -8.96 -15.08 37.51
N THR A 31 -7.99 -15.02 36.58
CA THR A 31 -7.38 -13.77 36.09
C THR A 31 -7.35 -13.77 34.57
N ILE A 32 -8.09 -12.85 33.95
CA ILE A 32 -8.12 -12.67 32.50
C ILE A 32 -7.03 -11.68 32.08
N SER A 33 -6.01 -12.19 31.41
CA SER A 33 -4.93 -11.38 30.83
C SER A 33 -5.46 -10.37 29.81
N ALA A 34 -4.83 -9.19 29.79
CA ALA A 34 -5.08 -8.20 28.75
C ALA A 34 -4.80 -8.81 27.36
N PRO A 35 -5.56 -8.42 26.33
CA PRO A 35 -5.32 -8.93 24.97
C PRO A 35 -3.93 -8.51 24.49
N ALA A 36 -3.33 -9.33 23.63
CA ALA A 36 -2.25 -8.86 22.79
C ALA A 36 -2.81 -7.76 21.87
N TRP A 37 -2.22 -6.56 21.91
CA TRP A 37 -2.64 -5.45 21.07
C TRP A 37 -2.15 -5.63 19.63
N ALA A 38 -2.90 -5.07 18.69
CA ALA A 38 -2.57 -5.11 17.29
C ALA A 38 -1.23 -4.43 17.00
N GLN A 39 -0.49 -5.04 16.09
CA GLN A 39 0.81 -4.57 15.60
C GLN A 39 0.69 -4.25 14.11
N PHE A 40 1.69 -3.59 13.54
CA PHE A 40 1.70 -3.36 12.09
C PHE A 40 1.72 -4.67 11.32
N LYS A 41 0.88 -4.77 10.28
CA LYS A 41 0.93 -5.86 9.31
C LYS A 41 2.28 -5.81 8.60
N LYS A 42 2.90 -6.98 8.46
CA LYS A 42 3.99 -7.18 7.52
C LYS A 42 3.39 -7.71 6.22
N ILE A 43 3.79 -7.16 5.09
CA ILE A 43 3.33 -7.59 3.77
C ILE A 43 4.58 -8.01 3.00
N ASP A 44 4.88 -9.30 3.06
CA ASP A 44 6.03 -9.91 2.36
C ASP A 44 5.59 -10.90 1.29
N THR A 45 4.36 -11.43 1.40
CA THR A 45 3.86 -12.55 0.59
C THR A 45 2.46 -12.28 0.02
N LEU A 46 2.04 -13.07 -0.97
CA LEU A 46 0.66 -13.02 -1.48
C LEU A 46 -0.36 -13.41 -0.39
N ALA A 47 0.01 -14.31 0.52
CA ALA A 47 -0.84 -14.70 1.65
C ALA A 47 -1.11 -13.53 2.61
N ASP A 48 -0.14 -12.64 2.83
CA ASP A 48 -0.31 -11.45 3.68
C ASP A 48 -1.33 -10.45 3.10
N LEU A 49 -1.55 -10.51 1.77
CA LEU A 49 -2.60 -9.75 1.07
C LEU A 49 -3.96 -10.47 1.08
N GLY A 50 -4.09 -11.60 1.79
CA GLY A 50 -5.33 -12.36 1.91
C GLY A 50 -5.58 -13.31 0.73
N ILE A 51 -4.58 -13.58 -0.10
CA ILE A 51 -4.70 -14.50 -1.24
C ILE A 51 -4.40 -15.92 -0.74
N GLN A 52 -5.35 -16.83 -0.91
CA GLN A 52 -5.17 -18.24 -0.58
C GLN A 52 -4.49 -18.98 -1.72
N ASP A 53 -3.82 -20.08 -1.42
CA ASP A 53 -3.27 -21.00 -2.43
C ASP A 53 -4.32 -21.42 -3.46
N PHE A 54 -3.88 -21.55 -4.71
CA PHE A 54 -4.77 -21.93 -5.81
C PHE A 54 -4.06 -22.75 -6.88
N ARG A 55 -4.86 -23.53 -7.61
CA ARG A 55 -4.44 -24.21 -8.83
C ARG A 55 -4.74 -23.37 -10.05
N LEU A 56 -3.84 -23.37 -11.01
CA LEU A 56 -3.99 -22.70 -12.31
C LEU A 56 -4.68 -23.63 -13.31
N ASN A 57 -5.95 -23.96 -13.03
CA ASN A 57 -6.81 -24.82 -13.87
C ASN A 57 -7.31 -24.14 -15.16
N HIS A 58 -7.37 -22.81 -15.14
CA HIS A 58 -7.77 -21.98 -16.26
C HIS A 58 -6.52 -21.35 -16.88
N ALA A 59 -6.57 -21.05 -18.19
CA ALA A 59 -5.46 -20.42 -18.89
C ALA A 59 -4.98 -19.13 -18.19
N GLU A 60 -5.83 -18.48 -17.39
CA GLU A 60 -5.44 -17.33 -16.58
C GLU A 60 -6.10 -17.30 -15.20
N LYS A 61 -5.42 -16.64 -14.26
CA LYS A 61 -5.94 -16.23 -12.96
C LYS A 61 -5.60 -14.76 -12.73
N ASN A 62 -6.63 -13.95 -12.50
CA ASN A 62 -6.49 -12.56 -12.13
C ASN A 62 -6.53 -12.43 -10.59
N LEU A 63 -5.54 -11.74 -10.05
CA LEU A 63 -5.39 -11.42 -8.63
C LEU A 63 -5.37 -9.90 -8.47
N PHE A 64 -5.96 -9.42 -7.37
CA PHE A 64 -5.91 -8.02 -7.00
C PHE A 64 -4.99 -7.86 -5.79
N LEU A 65 -3.87 -7.16 -5.99
CA LEU A 65 -2.92 -6.89 -4.92
C LEU A 65 -3.26 -5.52 -4.32
N ASP A 66 -3.77 -5.50 -3.10
CA ASP A 66 -4.23 -4.29 -2.42
C ASP A 66 -3.27 -3.90 -1.28
N PHE A 67 -2.32 -3.01 -1.57
CA PHE A 67 -1.40 -2.48 -0.57
C PHE A 67 -1.98 -1.26 0.14
N PRO A 68 -1.57 -0.96 1.39
CA PRO A 68 -2.09 0.14 2.18
C PRO A 68 -2.13 1.48 1.43
N ALA A 69 -3.30 2.12 1.38
CA ALA A 69 -3.52 3.38 0.66
C ALA A 69 -2.66 4.56 1.16
N VAL A 70 -2.18 4.49 2.40
CA VAL A 70 -1.26 5.47 3.01
C VAL A 70 0.14 5.38 2.40
N TRP A 71 0.47 4.33 1.66
CA TRP A 71 1.76 4.18 1.00
C TRP A 71 1.79 4.97 -0.31
N GLN A 72 2.97 5.49 -0.63
CA GLN A 72 3.31 6.02 -1.93
C GLN A 72 4.47 5.18 -2.48
N PRO A 73 4.28 4.46 -3.60
CA PRO A 73 5.37 3.74 -4.24
C PRO A 73 6.54 4.67 -4.55
N THR A 74 7.76 4.19 -4.27
CA THR A 74 9.01 4.87 -4.58
C THR A 74 9.83 4.13 -5.63
N ASP A 75 9.44 2.89 -5.92
CA ASP A 75 10.07 2.03 -6.92
C ASP A 75 9.01 1.03 -7.44
N ILE A 76 9.39 0.21 -8.41
CA ILE A 76 8.53 -0.80 -9.02
C ILE A 76 8.12 -1.89 -8.02
N LEU A 77 6.91 -2.44 -8.20
CA LEU A 77 6.51 -3.66 -7.51
C LEU A 77 7.37 -4.82 -8.02
N GLN A 78 7.93 -5.61 -7.10
CA GLN A 78 8.75 -6.77 -7.43
C GLN A 78 8.45 -7.95 -6.50
N GLY A 79 8.77 -9.15 -6.93
CA GLY A 79 8.48 -10.35 -6.14
C GLY A 79 8.92 -11.64 -6.81
N GLN A 80 8.53 -12.75 -6.21
CA GLN A 80 8.75 -14.10 -6.74
C GLN A 80 7.47 -14.90 -6.61
N ILE A 81 7.08 -15.60 -7.68
CA ILE A 81 5.94 -16.51 -7.64
C ILE A 81 6.48 -17.92 -7.42
N ALA A 82 6.10 -18.51 -6.29
CA ALA A 82 6.44 -19.88 -5.94
C ALA A 82 5.39 -20.83 -6.49
N LEU A 83 5.85 -21.83 -7.23
CA LEU A 83 5.01 -22.80 -7.93
C LEU A 83 5.40 -24.21 -7.54
N ARG A 84 4.41 -25.09 -7.51
CA ARG A 84 4.62 -26.54 -7.58
C ARG A 84 4.02 -27.05 -8.88
N ILE A 85 4.86 -27.64 -9.71
CA ILE A 85 4.55 -28.05 -11.07
C ILE A 85 4.50 -29.57 -11.14
N GLN A 86 3.43 -30.13 -11.68
CA GLN A 86 3.32 -31.56 -11.95
C GLN A 86 4.26 -31.95 -13.10
N SER A 87 4.88 -33.10 -12.94
CA SER A 87 5.72 -33.76 -13.94
C SER A 87 5.01 -34.06 -15.26
N GLY A 88 5.79 -34.11 -16.35
CA GLY A 88 5.34 -34.60 -17.66
C GLY A 88 4.75 -33.52 -18.58
N LEU A 89 4.94 -32.23 -18.25
CA LEU A 89 4.56 -31.14 -19.14
C LEU A 89 5.49 -31.09 -20.35
N LEU A 90 4.90 -30.94 -21.54
CA LEU A 90 5.62 -30.96 -22.81
C LEU A 90 6.34 -29.64 -23.06
N GLN A 91 7.40 -29.71 -23.87
CA GLN A 91 8.16 -28.55 -24.33
C GLN A 91 7.23 -27.51 -24.96
N GLY A 92 7.42 -26.24 -24.58
CA GLY A 92 6.53 -25.14 -24.95
C GLY A 92 5.56 -24.75 -23.83
N SER A 93 5.38 -25.60 -22.82
CA SER A 93 4.62 -25.22 -21.63
C SER A 93 5.32 -24.11 -20.86
N ASN A 94 4.57 -23.07 -20.48
CA ASN A 94 5.09 -21.92 -19.74
C ASN A 94 4.03 -21.32 -18.82
N ILE A 95 4.50 -20.51 -17.89
CA ILE A 95 3.70 -19.59 -17.10
C ILE A 95 4.24 -18.19 -17.32
N THR A 96 3.32 -17.24 -17.45
CA THR A 96 3.60 -15.82 -17.65
C THR A 96 2.85 -15.00 -16.62
N ALA A 97 3.51 -14.02 -16.03
CA ALA A 97 2.90 -13.06 -15.13
C ALA A 97 2.80 -11.69 -15.81
N TRP A 98 1.68 -11.02 -15.60
CA TRP A 98 1.43 -9.66 -16.04
C TRP A 98 1.04 -8.81 -14.83
N ILE A 99 1.62 -7.63 -14.71
CA ILE A 99 1.23 -6.63 -13.70
C ILE A 99 0.67 -5.42 -14.45
N ASP A 100 -0.58 -5.07 -14.18
CA ASP A 100 -1.31 -3.97 -14.84
C ASP A 100 -1.24 -4.04 -16.38
N GLY A 101 -1.31 -5.27 -16.91
CA GLY A 101 -1.23 -5.55 -18.35
C GLY A 101 0.19 -5.50 -18.95
N GLY A 102 1.21 -5.13 -18.19
CA GLY A 102 2.62 -5.21 -18.60
C GLY A 102 3.23 -6.58 -18.28
N LEU A 103 4.00 -7.14 -19.21
CA LEU A 103 4.72 -8.41 -18.99
C LEU A 103 5.68 -8.25 -17.81
N ALA A 104 5.46 -9.03 -16.75
CA ALA A 104 6.18 -8.90 -15.49
C ALA A 104 7.20 -10.03 -15.25
N GLY A 105 6.99 -11.20 -15.84
CA GLY A 105 7.89 -12.34 -15.70
C GLY A 105 7.37 -13.57 -16.44
N SER A 106 8.24 -14.52 -16.73
CA SER A 106 7.82 -15.81 -17.28
C SER A 106 8.78 -16.93 -16.91
N MET A 107 8.28 -18.16 -16.95
CA MET A 107 9.07 -19.37 -16.73
C MET A 107 8.57 -20.50 -17.62
N LYS A 108 9.49 -21.28 -18.18
CA LYS A 108 9.16 -22.56 -18.82
C LYS A 108 8.82 -23.59 -17.75
N THR A 109 7.73 -24.31 -17.95
CA THR A 109 7.20 -25.28 -16.98
C THR A 109 7.39 -26.73 -17.43
N ALA A 110 7.93 -26.95 -18.63
CA ALA A 110 8.24 -28.27 -19.14
C ALA A 110 9.30 -28.98 -18.28
N ASP A 111 8.95 -30.15 -17.73
CA ASP A 111 9.86 -31.01 -16.96
C ASP A 111 9.40 -32.48 -17.04
N LEU A 112 10.35 -33.41 -17.19
CA LEU A 112 10.11 -34.86 -17.31
C LEU A 112 10.46 -35.62 -16.01
N ALA A 113 10.84 -34.92 -14.93
CA ALA A 113 11.15 -35.53 -13.64
C ALA A 113 9.97 -36.35 -13.08
N SER A 114 10.21 -37.36 -12.23
CA SER A 114 9.17 -38.26 -11.69
C SER A 114 8.23 -37.63 -10.66
N ASP A 115 8.65 -36.53 -10.02
CA ASP A 115 7.95 -35.91 -8.90
C ASP A 115 7.65 -34.43 -9.15
N PRO A 116 6.56 -33.90 -8.57
CA PRO A 116 6.24 -32.49 -8.69
C PRO A 116 7.40 -31.61 -8.21
N VAL A 117 7.79 -30.64 -9.04
CA VAL A 117 8.97 -29.82 -8.79
C VAL A 117 8.55 -28.45 -8.28
N ASN A 118 9.16 -28.02 -7.17
CA ASN A 118 9.03 -26.66 -6.68
C ASN A 118 9.91 -25.73 -7.53
N ARG A 119 9.32 -24.67 -8.06
CA ARG A 119 9.99 -23.66 -8.88
C ARG A 119 9.61 -22.27 -8.41
N GLN A 120 10.42 -21.28 -8.77
CA GLN A 120 10.13 -19.89 -8.49
C GLN A 120 10.64 -19.00 -9.63
N PHE A 121 9.85 -18.02 -10.04
CA PHE A 121 10.28 -17.02 -11.01
C PHE A 121 10.02 -15.62 -10.49
N ASN A 122 10.90 -14.70 -10.87
CA ASN A 122 10.79 -13.31 -10.47
C ASN A 122 9.71 -12.60 -11.30
N ILE A 123 9.03 -11.65 -10.66
CA ILE A 123 8.10 -10.74 -11.29
C ILE A 123 8.50 -9.30 -10.99
N PHE A 124 8.39 -8.44 -11.99
CA PHE A 124 8.71 -7.01 -11.90
C PHE A 124 7.64 -6.20 -12.63
N ALA A 125 7.06 -5.21 -11.97
CA ALA A 125 6.19 -4.26 -12.64
C ALA A 125 6.99 -3.43 -13.64
N LYS A 126 6.33 -3.02 -14.73
CA LYS A 126 6.95 -2.24 -15.81
C LYS A 126 7.44 -0.87 -15.34
N GLU A 127 6.70 -0.24 -14.44
CA GLU A 127 6.93 1.13 -13.99
C GLU A 127 6.51 1.35 -12.54
N ILE A 128 6.95 2.47 -11.98
CA ILE A 128 6.57 2.89 -10.63
C ILE A 128 5.11 3.37 -10.71
N SER A 129 4.21 2.68 -10.02
CA SER A 129 2.79 3.05 -10.01
C SER A 129 2.54 4.30 -9.15
N ASN A 130 1.53 5.08 -9.54
CA ASN A 130 0.98 6.16 -8.72
C ASN A 130 -0.06 5.66 -7.70
N THR A 131 -0.46 4.39 -7.79
CA THR A 131 -1.44 3.72 -6.92
C THR A 131 -0.77 2.63 -6.09
N THR A 132 -1.51 2.08 -5.13
CA THR A 132 -1.06 0.94 -4.30
C THR A 132 -1.84 -0.33 -4.61
N ASN A 133 -2.51 -0.37 -5.77
CA ASN A 133 -3.39 -1.45 -6.18
C ASN A 133 -2.94 -1.92 -7.55
N PHE A 134 -2.70 -3.22 -7.66
CA PHE A 134 -2.16 -3.83 -8.88
C PHE A 134 -3.03 -5.00 -9.30
N SER A 135 -3.24 -5.15 -10.60
CA SER A 135 -3.77 -6.37 -11.20
C SER A 135 -2.62 -7.29 -11.54
N LEU A 136 -2.50 -8.42 -10.84
CA LEU A 136 -1.56 -9.49 -11.18
C LEU A 136 -2.33 -10.58 -11.93
N LYS A 137 -2.04 -10.76 -13.22
CA LYS A 137 -2.54 -11.87 -14.02
C LYS A 137 -1.46 -12.93 -14.14
N LEU A 138 -1.77 -14.16 -13.72
CA LEU A 138 -0.96 -15.34 -14.01
C LEU A 138 -1.60 -16.12 -15.14
N GLU A 139 -0.88 -16.29 -16.23
CA GLU A 139 -1.32 -16.96 -17.44
C GLU A 139 -0.51 -18.23 -17.65
N ASN A 140 -1.20 -19.35 -17.81
CA ASN A 140 -0.63 -20.67 -17.93
C ASN A 140 -0.89 -21.22 -19.34
N SER A 141 0.18 -21.51 -20.06
CA SER A 141 0.13 -22.23 -21.33
C SER A 141 0.63 -23.64 -21.09
N VAL A 142 -0.28 -24.61 -20.99
CA VAL A 142 0.07 -26.02 -20.77
C VAL A 142 -0.05 -26.80 -22.08
N ILE A 143 1.02 -27.49 -22.43
CA ILE A 143 1.02 -28.52 -23.47
C ILE A 143 1.26 -29.85 -22.75
N ALA A 144 0.30 -30.77 -22.81
CA ALA A 144 0.39 -32.05 -22.12
C ALA A 144 -0.11 -33.21 -23.00
N ASN A 145 0.42 -34.40 -22.76
CA ASN A 145 -0.08 -35.62 -23.39
C ASN A 145 -1.35 -36.06 -22.67
N SER A 146 -2.50 -36.01 -23.33
CA SER A 146 -3.81 -36.39 -22.78
C SER A 146 -3.91 -37.85 -22.35
N GLN A 147 -3.05 -38.73 -22.89
CA GLN A 147 -2.95 -40.15 -22.49
C GLN A 147 -2.18 -40.33 -21.18
N CYS A 148 -1.25 -39.41 -20.85
CA CYS A 148 -0.42 -39.49 -19.63
C CYS A 148 -0.91 -38.58 -18.51
N LEU A 149 -1.54 -37.44 -18.84
CA LEU A 149 -1.96 -36.40 -17.89
C LEU A 149 -3.36 -35.87 -18.26
N PRO A 150 -4.43 -36.67 -18.06
CA PRO A 150 -5.80 -36.25 -18.39
C PRO A 150 -6.28 -35.01 -17.60
N ASN A 151 -5.60 -34.67 -16.49
CA ASN A 151 -5.90 -33.50 -15.64
C ASN A 151 -4.83 -32.40 -15.69
N ALA A 152 -4.02 -32.34 -16.76
CA ALA A 152 -2.88 -31.42 -16.87
C ALA A 152 -3.23 -29.93 -16.72
N HIS A 153 -4.49 -29.55 -16.92
CA HIS A 153 -4.91 -28.17 -16.70
C HIS A 153 -4.72 -27.73 -15.25
N GLY A 154 -4.76 -28.61 -14.25
CA GLY A 154 -4.47 -28.28 -12.84
C GLY A 154 -3.07 -28.64 -12.35
N SER A 155 -2.13 -28.80 -13.27
CA SER A 155 -0.74 -29.22 -13.01
C SER A 155 0.10 -28.18 -12.26
N LEU A 156 -0.33 -26.91 -12.20
CA LEU A 156 0.38 -25.85 -11.51
C LEU A 156 -0.38 -25.38 -10.26
N TRP A 157 0.30 -25.46 -9.13
CA TRP A 157 -0.13 -24.92 -7.85
C TRP A 157 0.70 -23.68 -7.50
N VAL A 158 0.06 -22.59 -7.12
CA VAL A 158 0.73 -21.39 -6.59
C VAL A 158 0.70 -21.46 -5.07
N ASP A 159 1.89 -21.47 -4.47
CA ASP A 159 2.08 -21.38 -3.01
C ASP A 159 2.17 -19.91 -2.62
N THR A 160 1.09 -19.36 -2.08
CA THR A 160 0.95 -17.93 -1.79
C THR A 160 1.76 -17.48 -0.58
N ALA A 161 2.03 -18.39 0.35
CA ALA A 161 2.87 -18.14 1.52
C ALA A 161 4.36 -18.09 1.15
N LYS A 162 4.78 -18.77 0.08
CA LYS A 162 6.15 -18.68 -0.47
C LYS A 162 6.29 -17.66 -1.59
N SER A 163 5.19 -17.21 -2.19
CA SER A 163 5.20 -16.20 -3.24
C SER A 163 5.40 -14.81 -2.63
N THR A 164 6.60 -14.24 -2.82
CA THR A 164 6.98 -12.97 -2.22
C THR A 164 6.50 -11.78 -3.05
N VAL A 165 6.16 -10.69 -2.35
CA VAL A 165 5.85 -9.38 -2.95
C VAL A 165 6.50 -8.28 -2.13
N LYS A 166 7.06 -7.29 -2.83
CA LYS A 166 7.71 -6.13 -2.23
C LYS A 166 7.37 -4.90 -3.04
N LEU A 167 6.73 -3.95 -2.37
CA LEU A 167 6.45 -2.61 -2.89
C LEU A 167 7.28 -1.60 -2.09
N PRO A 168 8.46 -1.17 -2.59
CA PRO A 168 9.20 -0.09 -1.96
C PRO A 168 8.35 1.18 -1.91
N HIS A 169 8.22 1.76 -0.72
CA HIS A 169 7.30 2.87 -0.49
C HIS A 169 7.81 3.84 0.56
N LYS A 170 7.22 5.03 0.54
CA LYS A 170 7.20 5.98 1.64
C LYS A 170 5.76 6.24 2.09
N LEU A 171 5.58 6.88 3.23
CA LEU A 171 4.24 7.29 3.66
C LEU A 171 3.80 8.55 2.92
N LYS A 172 2.53 8.59 2.50
CA LYS A 172 1.87 9.81 2.06
C LYS A 172 1.78 10.79 3.23
N ASN A 173 1.81 12.08 2.91
CA ASN A 173 1.61 13.20 3.83
C ASN A 173 0.19 13.75 3.72
N GLY A 174 -0.21 14.51 4.74
CA GLY A 174 -1.50 15.17 4.79
C GLY A 174 -2.62 14.24 5.23
N VAL A 175 -3.83 14.48 4.73
CA VAL A 175 -5.06 13.75 5.06
C VAL A 175 -4.90 12.24 4.87
N ALA A 176 -4.16 11.79 3.85
CA ALA A 176 -3.91 10.37 3.61
C ALA A 176 -3.16 9.67 4.76
N ALA A 177 -2.46 10.41 5.62
CA ALA A 177 -1.72 9.85 6.76
C ALA A 177 -2.57 9.64 8.03
N LEU A 178 -3.87 9.92 7.98
CA LEU A 178 -4.76 9.83 9.14
C LEU A 178 -4.74 8.42 9.75
N SER A 179 -4.92 7.37 8.94
CA SER A 179 -4.89 5.99 9.42
C SER A 179 -3.57 5.61 10.09
N MET A 180 -2.44 6.11 9.59
CA MET A 180 -1.13 5.88 10.21
C MET A 180 -1.00 6.57 11.57
N THR A 181 -1.57 7.78 11.71
CA THR A 181 -1.62 8.49 12.99
C THR A 181 -2.44 7.71 14.01
N LEU A 182 -3.60 7.18 13.62
CA LEU A 182 -4.42 6.35 14.50
C LEU A 182 -3.74 5.04 14.88
N ALA A 183 -3.06 4.39 13.94
CA ALA A 183 -2.33 3.15 14.19
C ALA A 183 -1.24 3.30 15.25
N THR A 184 -0.65 4.50 15.39
CA THR A 184 0.41 4.80 16.37
C THR A 184 -0.10 5.51 17.63
N LYS A 185 -1.16 6.31 17.50
CA LYS A 185 -1.77 7.11 18.57
C LYS A 185 -3.28 6.94 18.51
N PRO A 186 -3.83 5.85 19.07
CA PRO A 186 -5.23 5.48 18.91
C PRO A 186 -6.17 6.29 19.81
N THR A 187 -5.89 7.57 20.04
CA THR A 187 -6.74 8.47 20.83
C THR A 187 -7.48 9.43 19.90
N ILE A 188 -8.81 9.46 20.01
CA ILE A 188 -9.70 10.30 19.21
C ILE A 188 -10.49 11.20 20.14
N ALA A 189 -10.42 12.51 19.91
CA ALA A 189 -11.33 13.46 20.54
C ALA A 189 -12.63 13.55 19.75
N ILE A 190 -13.78 13.40 20.40
CA ILE A 190 -15.11 13.51 19.79
C ILE A 190 -15.96 14.55 20.54
N ASP A 191 -16.81 15.28 19.83
CA ASP A 191 -17.84 16.09 20.49
C ASP A 191 -19.04 15.23 20.94
N ASP A 192 -19.97 15.84 21.66
CA ASP A 192 -21.12 15.15 22.28
C ASP A 192 -22.30 14.97 21.29
N GLN A 193 -22.08 15.20 20.00
CA GLN A 193 -23.13 15.22 18.97
C GLN A 193 -23.37 13.83 18.36
N SER A 194 -24.61 13.56 17.93
CA SER A 194 -24.95 12.29 17.30
C SER A 194 -24.14 12.10 16.01
N GLY A 195 -23.53 10.93 15.84
CA GLY A 195 -22.68 10.58 14.70
C GLY A 195 -21.17 10.72 14.91
N ALA A 196 -20.69 11.50 15.89
CA ALA A 196 -19.26 11.68 16.15
C ALA A 196 -18.57 10.36 16.56
N LEU A 197 -19.23 9.58 17.41
CA LEU A 197 -18.81 8.24 17.80
C LEU A 197 -18.69 7.30 16.59
N ASN A 198 -19.67 7.35 15.67
CA ASN A 198 -19.68 6.47 14.50
C ASN A 198 -18.50 6.77 13.56
N ILE A 199 -18.20 8.05 13.36
CA ILE A 199 -17.02 8.48 12.61
C ILE A 199 -15.75 7.94 13.27
N ALA A 200 -15.61 8.09 14.60
CA ALA A 200 -14.44 7.61 15.34
C ALA A 200 -14.26 6.07 15.22
N ILE A 201 -15.35 5.30 15.27
CA ILE A 201 -15.32 3.85 15.06
C ILE A 201 -14.82 3.52 13.65
N ILE A 202 -15.37 4.16 12.61
CA ILE A 202 -14.98 3.92 11.22
C ILE A 202 -13.52 4.31 10.98
N LEU A 203 -13.06 5.41 11.57
CA LEU A 203 -11.66 5.81 11.55
C LEU A 203 -10.74 4.72 12.11
N GLY A 204 -11.07 4.18 13.29
CA GLY A 204 -10.34 3.08 13.91
C GLY A 204 -10.38 1.80 13.08
N GLN A 205 -11.54 1.43 12.53
CA GLN A 205 -11.69 0.25 11.68
C GLN A 205 -10.90 0.35 10.38
N VAL A 206 -10.92 1.50 9.71
CA VAL A 206 -10.14 1.71 8.48
C VAL A 206 -8.65 1.66 8.78
N ALA A 207 -8.19 2.28 9.88
CA ALA A 207 -6.79 2.18 10.30
C ALA A 207 -6.38 0.73 10.61
N LYS A 208 -7.22 -0.01 11.37
CA LYS A 208 -6.97 -1.42 11.70
C LYS A 208 -6.90 -2.28 10.44
N ASN A 209 -7.93 -2.25 9.60
CA ASN A 209 -8.02 -3.08 8.40
C ASN A 209 -6.88 -2.81 7.43
N MET A 210 -6.46 -1.53 7.31
CA MET A 210 -5.40 -1.13 6.41
C MET A 210 -4.00 -1.48 6.94
N LEU A 211 -3.74 -1.31 8.25
CA LEU A 211 -2.37 -1.25 8.77
C LEU A 211 -2.05 -2.26 9.88
N LEU A 212 -3.04 -2.79 10.59
CA LEU A 212 -2.80 -3.54 11.82
C LEU A 212 -3.23 -5.00 11.72
N THR A 213 -2.61 -5.88 12.51
CA THR A 213 -3.01 -7.28 12.62
C THR A 213 -4.46 -7.43 13.12
N GLN A 214 -5.00 -8.64 13.05
CA GLN A 214 -6.40 -8.91 13.43
C GLN A 214 -6.69 -8.74 14.92
N ALA A 215 -5.66 -8.65 15.76
CA ALA A 215 -5.77 -8.39 17.18
C ALA A 215 -6.53 -7.07 17.49
N PRO A 216 -7.03 -6.89 18.72
CA PRO A 216 -7.72 -5.66 19.12
C PRO A 216 -6.86 -4.41 18.99
N MET A 217 -7.47 -3.25 18.72
CA MET A 217 -6.81 -1.93 18.72
C MET A 217 -7.36 -1.10 19.89
N PRO A 218 -6.51 -0.49 20.74
CA PRO A 218 -6.97 0.23 21.92
C PRO A 218 -7.43 1.65 21.57
N VAL A 219 -8.57 1.77 20.89
CA VAL A 219 -9.14 3.07 20.53
C VAL A 219 -9.66 3.77 21.79
N ASN A 220 -8.98 4.85 22.20
CA ASN A 220 -9.36 5.69 23.32
C ASN A 220 -10.19 6.88 22.84
N LEU A 221 -11.40 7.02 23.34
CA LEU A 221 -12.26 8.16 23.04
C LEU A 221 -12.21 9.15 24.20
N VAL A 222 -11.93 10.41 23.89
CA VAL A 222 -11.95 11.50 24.86
C VAL A 222 -12.90 12.60 24.38
N ARG A 223 -13.42 13.40 25.30
CA ARG A 223 -14.26 14.54 24.95
C ARG A 223 -13.42 15.60 24.24
N PHE A 224 -13.93 16.13 23.14
CA PHE A 224 -13.29 17.20 22.41
C PHE A 224 -13.24 18.49 23.23
N SER A 225 -12.07 19.13 23.24
CA SER A 225 -11.86 20.44 23.81
C SER A 225 -11.05 21.30 22.84
N PRO A 226 -11.52 22.51 22.45
CA PRO A 226 -10.76 23.42 21.62
C PRO A 226 -9.40 23.82 22.21
N THR A 227 -9.27 23.81 23.54
CA THR A 227 -8.04 24.19 24.26
C THR A 227 -7.06 23.03 24.42
N SER A 228 -7.50 21.78 24.23
CA SER A 228 -6.66 20.58 24.32
C SER A 228 -7.04 19.56 23.24
N PRO A 229 -6.84 19.92 21.95
CA PRO A 229 -7.16 19.02 20.85
C PRO A 229 -6.19 17.84 20.81
N GLN A 230 -6.68 16.69 20.38
CA GLN A 230 -5.89 15.47 20.20
C GLN A 230 -5.27 15.44 18.80
N ALA A 231 -4.48 14.39 18.53
CA ALA A 231 -3.92 14.15 17.20
C ALA A 231 -5.02 13.93 16.14
N VAL A 232 -6.17 13.39 16.55
CA VAL A 232 -7.36 13.21 15.70
C VAL A 232 -8.57 13.72 16.46
N ASN A 233 -9.33 14.62 15.83
CA ASN A 233 -10.51 15.25 16.38
C ASN A 233 -11.68 15.06 15.41
N VAL A 234 -12.85 14.72 15.94
CA VAL A 234 -14.08 14.51 15.19
C VAL A 234 -15.13 15.45 15.74
N ARG A 235 -15.81 16.16 14.84
CA ARG A 235 -16.87 17.09 15.19
C ARG A 235 -18.07 16.98 14.24
N VAL A 236 -19.27 16.96 14.80
CA VAL A 236 -20.51 17.14 14.04
C VAL A 236 -21.00 18.55 14.34
N ASN A 237 -20.55 19.51 13.54
CA ASN A 237 -20.79 20.92 13.80
C ASN A 237 -21.09 21.66 12.50
N LYS A 238 -22.39 21.93 12.29
CA LYS A 238 -22.92 22.60 11.10
C LYS A 238 -22.30 23.97 10.86
N GLU A 239 -22.16 24.78 11.89
CA GLU A 239 -21.66 26.16 11.77
C GLU A 239 -20.22 26.18 11.29
N ILE A 240 -19.35 25.39 11.93
CA ILE A 240 -17.94 25.27 11.55
C ILE A 240 -17.82 24.65 10.15
N TYR A 241 -18.61 23.61 9.87
CA TYR A 241 -18.62 22.99 8.54
C TYR A 241 -18.98 24.00 7.45
N GLN A 242 -20.09 24.70 7.61
CA GLN A 242 -20.56 25.70 6.64
C GLN A 242 -19.55 26.83 6.50
N GLN A 243 -18.94 27.31 7.58
CA GLN A 243 -17.87 28.30 7.52
C GLN A 243 -16.70 27.81 6.66
N GLN A 244 -16.30 26.54 6.81
CA GLN A 244 -15.23 25.95 5.98
C GLN A 244 -15.64 25.85 4.50
N VAL A 245 -16.88 25.47 4.20
CA VAL A 245 -17.40 25.45 2.82
C VAL A 245 -17.41 26.84 2.21
N LEU A 246 -17.86 27.86 2.95
CA LEU A 246 -17.94 29.25 2.49
C LEU A 246 -16.55 29.85 2.17
N MET A 247 -15.51 29.46 2.90
CA MET A 247 -14.13 29.87 2.61
C MET A 247 -13.57 29.30 1.29
N HIS A 248 -14.26 28.35 0.68
CA HIS A 248 -13.81 27.61 -0.51
C HIS A 248 -14.87 27.62 -1.64
N GLN A 249 -15.71 28.66 -1.70
CA GLN A 249 -16.76 28.82 -2.73
C GLN A 249 -16.23 28.82 -4.17
N ASN A 250 -14.96 29.18 -4.37
CA ASN A 250 -14.29 29.13 -5.67
C ASN A 250 -14.04 27.70 -6.17
N ILE A 251 -14.12 26.69 -5.29
CA ILE A 251 -13.90 25.27 -5.59
C ILE A 251 -15.19 24.47 -5.39
N ILE A 252 -15.97 24.81 -4.36
CA ILE A 252 -17.13 24.05 -3.92
C ILE A 252 -18.41 24.82 -4.23
N TYR A 253 -19.30 24.20 -5.01
CA TYR A 253 -20.69 24.63 -5.10
C TYR A 253 -21.44 24.23 -3.82
N ALA A 254 -21.90 25.20 -3.03
CA ALA A 254 -22.39 24.96 -1.66
C ALA A 254 -23.50 23.88 -1.55
N PRO A 255 -24.51 23.80 -2.45
CA PRO A 255 -25.48 22.71 -2.41
C PRO A 255 -24.87 21.31 -2.61
N ALA A 256 -23.75 21.19 -3.33
CA ALA A 256 -23.06 19.92 -3.52
C ALA A 256 -22.26 19.47 -2.27
N ALA A 257 -22.12 20.33 -1.26
CA ALA A 257 -21.49 20.03 0.02
C ALA A 257 -22.47 19.51 1.09
N ALA A 258 -23.78 19.53 0.84
CA ALA A 258 -24.76 19.03 1.80
C ALA A 258 -24.49 17.57 2.17
N ASN A 259 -24.68 17.21 3.45
CA ASN A 259 -24.44 15.88 3.99
C ASN A 259 -23.02 15.33 3.69
N GLY A 260 -22.06 16.21 3.45
CA GLY A 260 -20.67 15.86 3.20
C GLY A 260 -19.82 15.92 4.47
N PHE A 261 -18.54 15.63 4.32
CA PHE A 261 -17.57 15.76 5.41
C PHE A 261 -16.27 16.40 4.91
N ILE A 262 -15.61 17.12 5.80
CA ILE A 262 -14.30 17.72 5.59
C ILE A 262 -13.29 16.96 6.43
N VAL A 263 -12.16 16.63 5.81
CA VAL A 263 -10.99 16.14 6.53
C VAL A 263 -9.85 17.11 6.31
N SER A 264 -9.25 17.58 7.39
CA SER A 264 -8.08 18.45 7.34
C SER A 264 -6.94 17.95 8.20
N TYR A 265 -5.73 18.27 7.78
CA TYR A 265 -4.48 18.04 8.46
C TYR A 265 -3.74 19.36 8.61
N ASN A 266 -3.54 19.80 9.85
CA ASN A 266 -2.81 21.02 10.17
C ASN A 266 -2.08 20.87 11.52
N ASN A 267 -0.83 21.33 11.60
CA ASN A 267 -0.01 21.28 12.81
C ASN A 267 0.03 19.87 13.45
N ASN A 268 0.25 18.83 12.64
CA ASN A 268 0.25 17.42 13.08
C ASN A 268 -1.06 16.93 13.71
N ARG A 269 -2.18 17.59 13.40
CA ARG A 269 -3.51 17.21 13.88
C ARG A 269 -4.47 17.01 12.72
N PHE A 270 -5.34 16.04 12.88
CA PHE A 270 -6.43 15.76 11.97
C PHE A 270 -7.74 16.25 12.57
N ASP A 271 -8.55 16.88 11.73
CA ASP A 271 -9.91 17.28 12.05
C ASP A 271 -10.84 16.65 11.00
N VAL A 272 -11.82 15.90 11.47
CA VAL A 272 -12.94 15.41 10.67
C VAL A 272 -14.17 16.18 11.10
N ILE A 273 -14.79 16.90 10.18
CA ILE A 273 -15.94 17.77 10.46
C ILE A 273 -17.06 17.43 9.48
N THR A 274 -18.26 17.24 9.99
CA THR A 274 -19.49 17.06 9.19
C THR A 274 -20.55 18.08 9.62
N ASP A 275 -21.53 18.32 8.76
CA ASP A 275 -22.64 19.24 9.01
C ASP A 275 -23.75 18.65 9.90
N SER A 276 -23.86 17.33 9.93
CA SER A 276 -25.03 16.61 10.46
C SER A 276 -24.76 15.13 10.70
N GLU A 277 -25.74 14.44 11.30
CA GLU A 277 -25.77 12.98 11.42
C GLU A 277 -25.81 12.28 10.05
N ASN A 278 -26.52 12.83 9.07
CA ASN A 278 -26.50 12.31 7.69
C ASN A 278 -25.09 12.40 7.09
N GLY A 279 -24.39 13.52 7.30
CA GLY A 279 -23.00 13.62 6.87
C GLY A 279 -22.04 12.68 7.63
N ALA A 280 -22.36 12.31 8.87
CA ALA A 280 -21.67 11.23 9.56
C ALA A 280 -21.95 9.86 8.91
N GLN A 281 -23.19 9.58 8.49
CA GLN A 281 -23.50 8.36 7.73
C GLN A 281 -22.78 8.31 6.38
N THR A 282 -22.72 9.44 5.67
CA THR A 282 -21.90 9.61 4.46
C THR A 282 -20.44 9.26 4.73
N PHE A 283 -19.87 9.77 5.82
CA PHE A 283 -18.50 9.42 6.25
C PHE A 283 -18.35 7.91 6.44
N MET A 284 -19.27 7.28 7.18
CA MET A 284 -19.23 5.84 7.44
C MET A 284 -19.23 5.02 6.14
N HIS A 285 -20.02 5.43 5.15
CA HIS A 285 -20.15 4.71 3.90
C HIS A 285 -18.93 4.89 2.97
N LEU A 286 -18.31 6.06 2.99
CA LEU A 286 -17.32 6.46 2.00
C LEU A 286 -15.89 6.39 2.47
N TRP A 287 -15.60 6.64 3.76
CA TRP A 287 -14.22 6.84 4.23
C TRP A 287 -13.30 5.68 3.85
N GLY A 288 -13.71 4.43 4.08
CA GLY A 288 -12.92 3.26 3.67
C GLY A 288 -12.73 3.12 2.16
N LYS A 289 -13.74 3.50 1.36
CA LYS A 289 -13.75 3.32 -0.10
C LYS A 289 -12.89 4.35 -0.84
N ILE A 290 -12.71 5.53 -0.27
CA ILE A 290 -12.02 6.64 -0.93
C ILE A 290 -10.51 6.66 -0.65
N GLN A 291 -9.99 5.84 0.26
CA GLN A 291 -8.60 5.93 0.74
C GLN A 291 -7.57 5.95 -0.40
N HIS A 292 -7.71 5.05 -1.38
CA HIS A 292 -6.80 4.98 -2.53
C HIS A 292 -6.91 6.16 -3.50
N LYS A 293 -8.03 6.90 -3.44
CA LYS A 293 -8.29 8.09 -4.26
C LYS A 293 -7.76 9.37 -3.63
N ILE A 294 -7.35 9.35 -2.35
CA ILE A 294 -6.81 10.53 -1.66
C ILE A 294 -5.40 10.81 -2.20
N PRO A 295 -5.18 11.97 -2.86
CA PRO A 295 -3.86 12.32 -3.35
C PRO A 295 -2.87 12.59 -2.21
N ASN A 296 -1.58 12.39 -2.47
CA ASN A 296 -0.55 12.79 -1.52
C ASN A 296 -0.55 14.32 -1.32
N ASN A 297 -0.06 14.76 -0.16
CA ASN A 297 0.14 16.16 0.20
C ASN A 297 -1.15 16.98 0.31
N VAL A 298 -2.34 16.37 0.31
CA VAL A 298 -3.60 17.09 0.55
C VAL A 298 -3.73 17.41 2.03
N THR A 299 -3.85 18.69 2.40
CA THR A 299 -4.04 19.12 3.79
C THR A 299 -5.47 19.40 4.14
N LYS A 300 -6.34 19.64 3.15
CA LYS A 300 -7.77 19.79 3.38
C LYS A 300 -8.53 19.29 2.16
N MET A 301 -9.52 18.45 2.41
CA MET A 301 -10.45 18.01 1.38
C MET A 301 -11.88 17.99 1.91
N LEU A 302 -12.83 18.16 1.01
CA LEU A 302 -14.24 17.88 1.24
C LEU A 302 -14.64 16.66 0.42
N VAL A 303 -15.49 15.82 0.99
CA VAL A 303 -16.13 14.71 0.31
C VAL A 303 -17.63 14.94 0.35
N SER A 304 -18.26 15.04 -0.81
CA SER A 304 -19.71 15.19 -0.93
C SER A 304 -20.42 13.87 -0.61
N GLU A 305 -21.74 13.92 -0.38
CA GLU A 305 -22.62 12.74 -0.26
C GLU A 305 -22.41 11.71 -1.38
N ASN A 306 -22.19 12.16 -2.61
CA ASN A 306 -21.98 11.28 -3.77
C ASN A 306 -20.55 10.70 -3.89
N GLY A 307 -19.64 11.00 -2.96
CA GLY A 307 -18.26 10.51 -2.99
C GLY A 307 -17.27 11.29 -3.86
N ASN A 308 -17.65 12.47 -4.36
CA ASN A 308 -16.72 13.36 -5.05
C ASN A 308 -15.75 14.00 -4.04
N ILE A 309 -14.45 13.93 -4.35
CA ILE A 309 -13.37 14.50 -3.52
C ILE A 309 -12.99 15.86 -4.09
N TYR A 310 -13.20 16.91 -3.30
CA TYR A 310 -12.77 18.27 -3.60
C TYR A 310 -11.51 18.58 -2.78
N VAL A 311 -10.37 18.75 -3.44
CA VAL A 311 -9.12 19.12 -2.79
C VAL A 311 -9.11 20.63 -2.55
N LEU A 312 -9.17 21.03 -1.28
CA LEU A 312 -9.30 22.45 -0.88
C LEU A 312 -7.94 23.09 -0.60
N GLN A 313 -7.01 22.31 -0.04
CA GLN A 313 -5.66 22.78 0.27
C GLN A 313 -4.63 21.64 0.10
N LYS A 314 -3.41 21.99 -0.32
CA LYS A 314 -2.26 21.07 -0.45
C LYS A 314 -1.04 21.62 0.30
N LEU A 315 -0.23 20.74 0.85
CA LEU A 315 1.15 21.02 1.23
C LEU A 315 1.93 21.36 -0.03
N ILE A 316 2.43 22.59 -0.08
CA ILE A 316 3.49 22.95 -1.02
C ILE A 316 4.78 22.40 -0.42
N VAL A 317 5.05 21.14 -0.69
CA VAL A 317 6.40 20.61 -0.48
C VAL A 317 7.22 21.26 -1.57
N GLY A 318 8.02 22.27 -1.20
CA GLY A 318 8.97 22.86 -2.14
C GLY A 318 9.71 21.72 -2.80
N ASN A 319 9.61 21.60 -4.12
CA ASN A 319 10.26 20.54 -4.88
C ASN A 319 11.68 20.42 -4.34
N GLN A 320 11.99 19.34 -3.63
CA GLN A 320 13.37 18.90 -3.55
C GLN A 320 13.76 18.81 -5.01
N LYS A 321 14.67 19.71 -5.41
CA LYS A 321 15.21 19.80 -6.76
C LYS A 321 15.31 18.37 -7.25
N ALA A 322 14.59 18.05 -8.34
CA ALA A 322 14.73 16.76 -9.01
C ALA A 322 16.21 16.41 -8.93
N PRO A 323 16.59 15.23 -8.38
CA PRO A 323 17.99 14.94 -8.15
C PRO A 323 18.69 15.32 -9.44
N LEU A 324 19.58 16.32 -9.35
CA LEU A 324 20.45 16.65 -10.46
C LEU A 324 21.09 15.32 -10.73
N VAL A 325 20.69 14.68 -11.83
CA VAL A 325 21.40 13.56 -12.40
C VAL A 325 22.77 14.15 -12.55
N GLN A 326 23.65 13.85 -11.61
CA GLN A 326 25.01 14.31 -11.62
C GLN A 326 25.54 13.63 -12.88
N GLN A 327 25.56 14.37 -13.99
CA GLN A 327 26.26 14.00 -15.22
C GLN A 327 27.75 13.96 -14.88
N SER A 328 28.14 13.06 -14.00
CA SER A 328 29.50 12.81 -13.53
C SER A 328 30.23 11.88 -14.49
N SER A 329 29.91 11.96 -15.79
CA SER A 329 30.57 11.12 -16.78
C SER A 329 30.77 11.77 -18.15
N PHE A 330 30.23 12.96 -18.45
CA PHE A 330 30.50 13.59 -19.75
C PHE A 330 31.74 14.50 -19.72
N PHE A 331 31.83 15.41 -18.74
CA PHE A 331 32.98 16.32 -18.64
C PHE A 331 34.30 15.58 -18.37
N LEU A 332 34.29 14.61 -17.46
CA LEU A 332 35.49 13.82 -17.11
C LEU A 332 35.97 12.97 -18.31
N LEU A 333 35.03 12.45 -19.10
CA LEU A 333 35.30 11.65 -20.29
C LEU A 333 35.83 12.53 -21.45
N VAL A 334 35.30 13.75 -21.61
CA VAL A 334 35.83 14.76 -22.54
C VAL A 334 37.26 15.17 -22.15
N VAL A 335 37.53 15.38 -20.85
CA VAL A 335 38.88 15.71 -20.36
C VAL A 335 39.87 14.58 -20.62
N ILE A 336 39.48 13.32 -20.36
CA ILE A 336 40.33 12.14 -20.62
C ILE A 336 40.63 12.00 -22.12
N ILE A 337 39.62 12.11 -22.99
CA ILE A 337 39.82 12.02 -24.45
C ILE A 337 40.72 13.16 -24.95
N SER A 338 40.53 14.37 -24.43
CA SER A 338 41.34 15.54 -24.82
C SER A 338 42.81 15.37 -24.39
N ALA A 339 43.05 14.86 -23.18
CA ALA A 339 44.39 14.56 -22.69
C ALA A 339 45.08 13.47 -23.53
N ILE A 340 44.37 12.41 -23.90
CA ILE A 340 44.90 11.35 -24.77
C ILE A 340 45.24 11.92 -26.15
N MET A 341 44.38 12.75 -26.74
CA MET A 341 44.67 13.38 -28.04
C MET A 341 45.93 14.25 -27.99
N ILE A 342 46.10 15.06 -26.94
CA ILE A 342 47.30 15.90 -26.79
C ILE A 342 48.56 15.02 -26.66
N ILE A 343 48.50 13.95 -25.88
CA ILE A 343 49.63 13.01 -25.72
C ILE A 343 49.98 12.35 -27.05
N VAL A 344 48.99 11.92 -27.84
CA VAL A 344 49.20 11.32 -29.17
C VAL A 344 49.81 12.33 -30.13
N ILE A 345 49.36 13.58 -30.14
CA ILE A 345 49.96 14.64 -30.96
C ILE A 345 51.41 14.90 -30.55
N PHE A 346 51.70 14.92 -29.25
CA PHE A 346 53.06 15.13 -28.76
C PHE A 346 53.99 13.95 -29.12
N LEU A 347 53.51 12.72 -28.97
CA LEU A 347 54.22 11.50 -29.39
C LEU A 347 54.46 11.47 -30.89
N TRP A 348 53.46 11.83 -31.70
CA TRP A 348 53.60 11.91 -33.15
C TRP A 348 54.62 12.99 -33.56
N TYR A 349 54.56 14.16 -32.94
CA TYR A 349 55.52 15.24 -33.19
C TYR A 349 56.94 14.84 -32.76
N TRP A 350 57.09 14.13 -31.64
CA TRP A 350 58.39 13.64 -31.16
C TRP A 350 58.96 12.54 -32.06
N LEU A 351 58.14 11.57 -32.48
CA LEU A 351 58.54 10.53 -33.44
C LEU A 351 58.91 11.12 -34.80
N ARG A 352 58.14 12.10 -35.30
CA ARG A 352 58.46 12.80 -36.54
C ARG A 352 59.81 13.54 -36.45
N ARG A 353 60.07 14.23 -35.33
CA ARG A 353 61.31 14.99 -35.13
C ARG A 353 62.55 14.10 -34.93
N ASN A 354 62.37 12.87 -34.44
CA ASN A 354 63.45 11.89 -34.34
C ASN A 354 63.70 11.19 -35.68
N ASN A 355 62.66 10.93 -36.48
CA ASN A 355 62.81 10.36 -37.82
C ASN A 355 63.39 11.38 -38.83
N GLU A 356 63.11 12.68 -38.66
CA GLU A 356 63.76 13.76 -39.44
C GLU A 356 65.27 13.91 -39.12
N LYS A 357 65.77 13.27 -38.05
CA LYS A 357 67.22 13.22 -37.74
C LYS A 357 67.93 11.98 -38.28
N THR A 358 67.21 11.06 -38.94
CA THR A 358 67.79 9.83 -39.49
C THR A 358 67.97 9.87 -41.01
N ASP A 359 67.54 10.94 -41.69
CA ASP A 359 67.68 11.11 -43.16
C ASP A 359 68.68 12.21 -43.59
N THR A 360 69.53 12.68 -42.68
CA THR A 360 70.75 13.44 -43.04
C THR A 360 71.94 13.00 -42.20
N ASN A 361 72.47 11.81 -42.51
CA ASN A 361 73.87 11.43 -42.67
C ASN A 361 74.08 9.94 -42.43
#